data_AF-A0A523J0W9-F1
#
_entry.id   AF-A0A523J0W9-F1
#
_cell.length_a   1.000
_cell.length_b   1.000
_cell.length_c   1.000
_cell.angle_alpha   90.00
_cell.angle_beta   90.00
_cell.angle_gamma   90.00
#
_symmetry.space_group_name_H-M   'P 1'
#
loop_
_entity.id
_entity.type
_entity.pdbx_description
1 polymer ?
#
loop_
_entity_poly.entity_id
_entity_poly.type
_entity_poly.pdbx_seq_one_letter_code
_entity_poly.pdbx_strand_id
1 'polypeptide(L)'
;MSLRNVSETELKTLLEDCKASDAFKRAVRAFADGKESQLIQYSPRSPKVKVERVLMKLLEAYPDEQITEVNIQGSSSCSGYMGTLNFGPNQTKISFSWDCEWKAKQEGFITWYGAPDQIKAASQFGYQCFEKFEVIE
;
A
#
# COMPACT_ATOMS: atom_id res chain seq x y z
N MET A 1 -21.97 -4.16 0.26
CA MET A 1 -21.01 -3.09 0.58
C MET A 1 -19.85 -3.24 -0.39
N SER A 2 -19.55 -2.22 -1.20
CA SER A 2 -18.50 -2.32 -2.23
C SER A 2 -17.11 -2.31 -1.57
N LEU A 3 -16.17 -3.13 -2.06
CA LEU A 3 -14.77 -3.14 -1.59
C LEU A 3 -14.12 -1.74 -1.66
N ARG A 4 -14.61 -0.90 -2.58
CA ARG A 4 -14.19 0.49 -2.74
C ARG A 4 -14.58 1.39 -1.56
N ASN A 5 -15.70 1.11 -0.90
CA ASN A 5 -16.21 1.92 0.22
C ASN A 5 -15.49 1.58 1.53
N VAL A 6 -15.01 0.33 1.66
CA VAL A 6 -14.21 -0.11 2.81
C VAL A 6 -12.83 0.55 2.76
N SER A 7 -12.16 0.50 1.59
CA SER A 7 -10.85 1.14 1.42
C SER A 7 -10.88 2.66 1.64
N GLU A 8 -11.98 3.32 1.27
CA GLU A 8 -12.14 4.77 1.50
C GLU A 8 -12.25 5.11 3.00
N THR A 9 -12.98 4.31 3.77
CA THR A 9 -13.14 4.50 5.22
C THR A 9 -11.82 4.22 5.96
N GLU A 10 -11.13 3.16 5.58
CA GLU A 10 -9.80 2.81 6.11
C GLU A 10 -8.79 3.93 5.81
N LEU A 11 -8.72 4.39 4.56
CA LEU A 11 -7.82 5.47 4.17
C LEU A 11 -8.12 6.77 4.94
N LYS A 12 -9.39 7.11 5.12
CA LYS A 12 -9.78 8.28 5.91
C LYS A 12 -9.23 8.20 7.33
N THR A 13 -9.41 7.05 7.99
CA THR A 13 -8.94 6.80 9.37
C THR A 13 -7.42 6.94 9.45
N LEU A 14 -6.69 6.29 8.55
CA LEU A 14 -5.21 6.40 8.48
C LEU A 14 -4.73 7.84 8.30
N LEU A 15 -5.44 8.66 7.53
CA LEU A 15 -5.10 10.06 7.32
C LEU A 15 -5.43 10.97 8.50
N GLU A 16 -6.40 10.57 9.33
CA GLU A 16 -6.75 11.27 10.58
C GLU A 16 -5.71 10.96 11.67
N ASP A 17 -5.27 9.70 11.76
CA ASP A 17 -4.39 9.22 12.82
C ASP A 17 -2.89 9.53 12.60
N CYS A 18 -2.45 9.78 11.36
CA CYS A 18 -1.04 10.03 11.08
C CYS A 18 -0.61 11.51 11.21
N LYS A 19 0.69 11.74 11.43
CA LYS A 19 1.36 13.05 11.50
C LYS A 19 1.98 13.49 10.17
N ALA A 20 1.65 12.81 9.08
CA ALA A 20 2.02 13.25 7.75
C ALA A 20 1.61 14.71 7.50
N SER A 21 2.39 15.44 6.70
CA SER A 21 2.06 16.84 6.40
C SER A 21 0.69 16.96 5.72
N ASP A 22 -0.02 18.06 5.97
CA ASP A 22 -1.33 18.29 5.34
C ASP A 22 -1.26 18.28 3.81
N ALA A 23 -0.14 18.74 3.25
CA ALA A 23 0.12 18.68 1.81
C ALA A 23 0.18 17.22 1.32
N PHE A 24 0.91 16.36 2.04
CA PHE A 24 0.99 14.94 1.71
C PHE A 24 -0.35 14.23 1.91
N LYS A 25 -1.08 14.49 3.01
CA LYS A 25 -2.43 13.94 3.23
C LYS A 25 -3.38 14.29 2.09
N ARG A 26 -3.34 15.54 1.59
CA ARG A 26 -4.11 15.96 0.41
C ARG A 26 -3.67 15.24 -0.86
N ALA A 27 -2.37 15.03 -1.05
CA ALA A 27 -1.84 14.29 -2.19
C ALA A 27 -2.31 12.83 -2.18
N VAL A 28 -2.30 12.15 -1.03
CA VAL A 28 -2.78 10.76 -0.92
C VAL A 28 -4.28 10.65 -1.23
N ARG A 29 -5.11 11.57 -0.71
CA ARG A 29 -6.55 11.62 -1.07
C ARG A 29 -6.75 11.83 -2.56
N ALA A 30 -6.06 12.81 -3.15
CA ALA A 30 -6.14 13.08 -4.58
C ALA A 30 -5.66 11.87 -5.42
N PHE A 31 -4.65 11.14 -4.94
CA PHE A 31 -4.16 9.93 -5.59
C PHE A 31 -5.19 8.80 -5.58
N ALA A 32 -5.89 8.59 -4.47
CA ALA A 32 -7.01 7.65 -4.38
C ALA A 32 -8.16 8.02 -5.35
N ASP A 33 -8.37 9.32 -5.58
CA ASP A 33 -9.30 9.85 -6.61
C ASP A 33 -8.77 9.76 -8.05
N GLY A 34 -7.56 9.20 -8.24
CA GLY A 34 -6.96 9.00 -9.56
C GLY A 34 -6.13 10.17 -10.08
N LYS A 35 -5.87 11.21 -9.28
CA LYS A 35 -5.03 12.37 -9.66
C LYS A 35 -3.56 12.12 -9.33
N GLU A 36 -2.66 12.69 -10.13
CA GLU A 36 -1.22 12.63 -9.85
C GLU A 36 -0.80 13.73 -8.86
N SER A 37 0.31 13.50 -8.17
CA SER A 37 0.95 14.49 -7.28
C SER A 37 2.47 14.36 -7.37
N GLN A 38 3.19 15.48 -7.36
CA GLN A 38 4.65 15.48 -7.32
C GLN A 38 5.22 14.94 -5.99
N LEU A 39 4.40 14.90 -4.93
CA LEU A 39 4.77 14.35 -3.62
C LEU A 39 4.68 12.81 -3.57
N ILE A 40 4.10 12.18 -4.60
CA ILE A 40 3.94 10.73 -4.71
C ILE A 40 4.56 10.30 -6.04
N GLN A 41 5.84 9.96 -6.00
CA GLN A 41 6.56 9.44 -7.16
C GLN A 41 6.54 7.91 -7.12
N TYR A 42 6.38 7.28 -8.28
CA TYR A 42 6.37 5.83 -8.38
C TYR A 42 6.89 5.34 -9.74
N SER A 43 7.41 4.11 -9.77
CA SER A 43 7.91 3.51 -11.02
C SER A 43 6.87 3.55 -12.13
N PRO A 44 7.25 3.92 -13.36
CA PRO A 44 6.37 3.86 -14.51
C PRO A 44 5.73 2.48 -14.64
N ARG A 45 4.44 2.44 -15.03
CA ARG A 45 3.62 1.21 -15.18
C ARG A 45 3.25 0.50 -13.86
N SER A 46 3.56 1.06 -12.69
CA SER A 46 2.99 0.54 -11.44
C SER A 46 1.47 0.74 -11.43
N PRO A 47 0.67 -0.30 -11.16
CA PRO A 47 -0.78 -0.14 -11.04
C PRO A 47 -1.13 0.76 -9.85
N LYS A 48 -1.95 1.80 -10.08
CA LYS A 48 -2.30 2.79 -9.04
C LYS A 48 -2.85 2.16 -7.76
N VAL A 49 -3.71 1.15 -7.89
CA VAL A 49 -4.29 0.43 -6.74
C VAL A 49 -3.21 -0.23 -5.86
N LYS A 50 -2.09 -0.68 -6.44
CA LYS A 50 -0.97 -1.29 -5.70
C LYS A 50 -0.11 -0.24 -5.02
N VAL A 51 0.10 0.90 -5.68
CA VAL A 51 0.73 2.09 -5.08
C VAL A 51 -0.10 2.58 -3.90
N GLU A 52 -1.43 2.65 -4.03
CA GLU A 52 -2.36 3.01 -2.96
C GLU A 52 -2.23 2.07 -1.75
N ARG A 53 -2.12 0.76 -1.96
CA ARG A 53 -1.91 -0.21 -0.86
C ARG A 53 -0.61 0.07 -0.09
N VAL A 54 0.45 0.44 -0.80
CA VAL A 54 1.74 0.82 -0.20
C VAL A 54 1.62 2.13 0.58
N LEU A 55 0.91 3.12 0.05
CA LEU A 55 0.65 4.38 0.76
C LEU A 55 -0.13 4.14 2.06
N MET A 56 -1.20 3.34 2.02
CA MET A 56 -1.96 2.98 3.21
C MET A 56 -1.08 2.29 4.25
N LYS A 57 -0.24 1.32 3.82
CA LYS A 57 0.67 0.64 4.74
C LYS A 57 1.73 1.58 5.33
N LEU A 58 2.23 2.52 4.55
CA LEU A 58 3.17 3.53 5.02
C LEU A 58 2.55 4.40 6.12
N LEU A 59 1.30 4.87 5.93
CA LEU A 59 0.58 5.67 6.93
C LEU A 59 0.28 4.88 8.21
N GLU A 60 -0.02 3.59 8.08
CA GLU A 60 -0.25 2.69 9.22
C GLU A 60 1.03 2.39 10.00
N ALA A 61 2.13 2.09 9.31
CA ALA A 61 3.37 1.66 9.95
C ALA A 61 4.14 2.84 10.57
N TYR A 62 3.96 4.05 10.05
CA TYR A 62 4.65 5.25 10.48
C TYR A 62 3.68 6.40 10.80
N PRO A 63 2.74 6.21 11.75
CA PRO A 63 1.72 7.21 12.06
C PRO A 63 2.33 8.46 12.69
N ASP A 64 3.47 8.35 13.37
CA ASP A 64 4.12 9.49 14.04
C ASP A 64 5.10 10.27 13.16
N GLU A 65 5.42 9.76 11.97
CA GLU A 65 6.41 10.39 11.08
C GLU A 65 5.83 11.57 10.31
N GLN A 66 6.65 12.62 10.16
CA GLN A 66 6.27 13.80 9.38
C GLN A 66 6.51 13.55 7.88
N ILE A 67 5.69 12.69 7.28
CA ILE A 67 5.79 12.34 5.86
C ILE A 67 5.41 13.55 4.99
N THR A 68 6.36 14.01 4.19
CA THR A 68 6.20 15.14 3.25
C THR A 68 6.11 14.68 1.80
N GLU A 69 6.79 13.59 1.48
CA GLU A 69 6.88 13.00 0.15
C GLU A 69 7.19 11.50 0.24
N VAL A 70 6.95 10.79 -0.86
CA VAL A 70 7.32 9.40 -1.03
C VAL A 70 7.76 9.12 -2.47
N ASN A 71 8.78 8.28 -2.61
CA ASN A 71 9.22 7.74 -3.89
C ASN A 71 9.22 6.21 -3.85
N ILE A 72 8.40 5.57 -4.68
CA ILE A 72 8.15 4.13 -4.67
C ILE A 72 8.76 3.50 -5.92
N GLN A 73 9.78 2.67 -5.73
CA GLN A 73 10.35 1.86 -6.80
C GLN A 73 9.87 0.42 -6.67
N GLY A 74 9.03 -0.04 -7.59
CA GLY A 74 8.37 -1.33 -7.45
C GLY A 74 8.09 -2.05 -8.77
N SER A 75 7.97 -3.36 -8.67
CA SER A 75 7.56 -4.26 -9.74
C SER A 75 6.25 -4.95 -9.37
N SER A 76 5.34 -5.06 -10.33
CA SER A 76 4.01 -5.66 -10.14
C SER A 76 3.90 -7.00 -10.85
N SER A 77 3.35 -7.99 -10.16
CA SER A 77 2.82 -9.23 -10.73
C SER A 77 1.28 -9.18 -10.80
N CYS A 78 0.60 -10.29 -11.04
CA CYS A 78 -0.86 -10.36 -10.85
C CYS A 78 -1.22 -10.32 -9.36
N SER A 79 -0.55 -11.14 -8.55
CA SER A 79 -0.81 -11.34 -7.12
C SER A 79 -0.23 -10.27 -6.21
N GLY A 80 0.84 -9.58 -6.64
CA GLY A 80 1.68 -8.84 -5.72
C GLY A 80 2.37 -7.59 -6.29
N TYR A 81 3.00 -6.85 -5.39
CA TYR A 81 3.76 -5.64 -5.63
C TYR A 81 4.93 -5.59 -4.65
N MET A 82 6.15 -5.54 -5.17
CA MET A 82 7.35 -5.62 -4.35
C MET A 82 8.36 -4.58 -4.80
N GLY A 83 9.20 -4.13 -3.86
CA GLY A 83 10.26 -3.18 -4.17
C GLY A 83 10.74 -2.42 -2.94
N THR A 84 11.05 -1.15 -3.17
CA THR A 84 11.50 -0.23 -2.13
C THR A 84 10.75 1.09 -2.20
N LEU A 85 10.63 1.78 -1.07
CA LEU A 85 10.17 3.16 -1.03
C LEU A 85 11.12 3.99 -0.17
N ASN A 86 11.24 5.27 -0.49
CA ASN A 86 11.88 6.27 0.35
C ASN A 86 10.83 7.30 0.75
N PHE A 87 10.84 7.76 2.00
CA PHE A 87 9.89 8.76 2.46
C PHE A 87 10.46 9.73 3.50
N GLY A 88 9.79 10.87 3.63
CA GLY A 88 10.07 11.86 4.66
C GLY A 88 11.40 12.62 4.49
N PRO A 89 11.69 13.57 5.39
CA PRO A 89 12.86 14.43 5.30
C PRO A 89 14.18 13.66 5.47
N ASN A 90 14.16 12.55 6.22
CA ASN A 90 15.32 11.70 6.45
C ASN A 90 15.54 10.67 5.33
N GLN A 91 14.67 10.64 4.32
CA GLN A 91 14.70 9.67 3.22
C GLN A 91 14.78 8.23 3.72
N THR A 92 13.98 7.90 4.74
CA THR A 92 13.93 6.55 5.31
C THR A 92 13.54 5.57 4.22
N LYS A 93 14.36 4.53 4.05
CA LYS A 93 14.20 3.53 3.00
C LYS A 93 13.59 2.26 3.55
N ILE A 94 12.53 1.79 2.90
CA ILE A 94 11.80 0.57 3.25
C ILE A 94 11.89 -0.41 2.10
N SER A 95 12.09 -1.69 2.39
CA SER A 95 11.83 -2.80 1.48
C SER A 95 10.45 -3.38 1.78
N PHE A 96 9.62 -3.55 0.75
CA PHE A 96 8.26 -4.06 0.90
C PHE A 96 7.94 -5.20 -0.07
N SER A 97 7.01 -6.06 0.36
CA SER A 97 6.37 -7.10 -0.45
C SER A 97 4.90 -7.18 -0.04
N TRP A 98 4.00 -6.76 -0.93
CA TRP A 98 2.55 -6.99 -0.83
C TRP A 98 2.19 -8.14 -1.77
N ASP A 99 1.68 -9.25 -1.24
CA ASP A 99 1.35 -10.44 -2.04
C ASP A 99 0.11 -11.17 -1.48
N CYS A 100 -0.99 -11.10 -2.23
CA CYS A 100 -2.23 -11.77 -1.89
C CYS A 100 -2.17 -13.29 -2.04
N GLU A 101 -1.29 -13.82 -2.90
CA GLU A 101 -1.07 -15.26 -3.02
C GLU A 101 -0.35 -15.79 -1.77
N TRP A 102 0.66 -15.07 -1.29
CA TRP A 102 1.30 -15.35 -0.01
C TRP A 102 0.29 -15.34 1.14
N LYS A 103 -0.54 -14.28 1.22
CA LYS A 103 -1.55 -14.17 2.28
C LYS A 103 -2.58 -15.29 2.19
N ALA A 104 -3.01 -15.67 0.98
CA ALA A 104 -3.90 -16.81 0.78
C ALA A 104 -3.30 -18.13 1.30
N LYS A 105 -1.99 -18.36 1.06
CA LYS A 105 -1.29 -19.56 1.59
C LYS A 105 -1.24 -19.55 3.12
N GLN A 106 -0.92 -18.42 3.74
CA GLN A 106 -0.87 -18.26 5.19
C GLN A 106 -2.21 -18.58 5.86
N GLU A 107 -3.31 -18.13 5.25
CA GLU A 107 -4.67 -18.31 5.79
C GLU A 107 -5.32 -19.64 5.36
N GLY A 108 -4.60 -20.49 4.61
CA GLY A 108 -5.13 -21.75 4.09
C GLY A 108 -6.26 -21.57 3.07
N PHE A 109 -6.32 -20.43 2.37
CA PHE A 109 -7.30 -20.19 1.33
C PHE A 109 -6.91 -20.89 0.05
N ILE A 110 -7.60 -21.99 -0.24
CA ILE A 110 -7.35 -22.85 -1.39
C ILE A 110 -8.61 -22.88 -2.27
N THR A 111 -8.43 -22.77 -3.58
CA THR A 111 -9.47 -22.93 -4.58
C THR A 111 -9.86 -24.40 -4.72
N TRP A 112 -10.98 -24.70 -5.37
CA TRP A 112 -11.44 -26.08 -5.57
C TRP A 112 -10.43 -26.99 -6.31
N TYR A 113 -9.48 -26.40 -7.05
CA TYR A 113 -8.43 -27.11 -7.80
C TYR A 113 -7.05 -27.07 -7.12
N GLY A 114 -6.96 -26.65 -5.86
CA GLY A 114 -5.75 -26.77 -5.05
C GLY A 114 -4.78 -25.58 -5.12
N ALA A 115 -5.08 -24.52 -5.88
CA ALA A 115 -4.25 -23.31 -5.92
C ALA A 115 -4.62 -22.32 -4.80
N PRO A 116 -3.73 -21.41 -4.38
CA PRO A 116 -4.06 -20.36 -3.44
C PRO A 116 -5.14 -19.40 -3.98
N ASP A 117 -6.16 -19.12 -3.16
CA ASP A 117 -7.24 -18.19 -3.52
C ASP A 117 -6.87 -16.74 -3.18
N GLN A 118 -6.01 -16.16 -4.02
CA GLN A 118 -5.58 -14.77 -3.93
C GLN A 118 -6.72 -13.75 -4.07
N ILE A 119 -7.83 -14.11 -4.74
CA ILE A 119 -8.99 -13.23 -4.90
C ILE A 119 -9.71 -13.10 -3.57
N LYS A 120 -9.90 -14.22 -2.87
CA LYS A 120 -10.45 -14.23 -1.51
C LYS A 120 -9.56 -13.47 -0.54
N ALA A 121 -8.24 -13.67 -0.59
CA ALA A 121 -7.31 -12.91 0.25
C ALA A 121 -7.37 -11.39 -0.04
N ALA A 122 -7.38 -10.98 -1.31
CA ALA A 122 -7.49 -9.57 -1.69
C ALA A 122 -8.82 -8.94 -1.21
N SER A 123 -9.92 -9.70 -1.27
CA SER A 123 -11.24 -9.27 -0.82
C SER A 123 -11.31 -9.11 0.70
N GLN A 124 -10.66 -10.00 1.46
CA GLN A 124 -10.73 -9.99 2.92
C GLN A 124 -9.71 -9.06 3.58
N PHE A 125 -8.51 -8.95 3.02
CA PHE A 125 -7.40 -8.23 3.66
C PHE A 125 -7.05 -6.92 2.96
N GLY A 126 -7.45 -6.72 1.69
CA GLY A 126 -7.20 -5.47 0.97
C GLY A 126 -5.71 -5.11 0.94
N TYR A 127 -5.35 -4.01 1.61
CA TYR A 127 -3.95 -3.59 1.70
C TYR A 127 -3.10 -4.41 2.68
N GLN A 128 -3.70 -5.21 3.56
CA GLN A 128 -2.99 -5.95 4.63
C GLN A 128 -2.25 -7.22 4.18
N CYS A 129 -2.08 -7.45 2.88
CA CYS A 129 -1.34 -8.60 2.35
C CYS A 129 0.19 -8.37 2.32
N PHE A 130 0.75 -7.59 3.24
CA PHE A 130 2.19 -7.38 3.30
C PHE A 130 2.89 -8.57 3.97
N GLU A 131 3.67 -9.30 3.18
CA GLU A 131 4.65 -10.26 3.69
C GLU A 131 5.82 -9.54 4.36
N LYS A 132 6.21 -8.38 3.82
CA LYS A 132 7.37 -7.62 4.23
C LYS A 132 7.11 -6.11 4.17
N PHE A 133 7.55 -5.41 5.20
CA PHE A 133 7.58 -3.93 5.26
C PHE A 133 8.61 -3.50 6.31
N GLU A 134 9.89 -3.45 5.93
CA GLU A 134 10.99 -3.24 6.88
C GLU A 134 11.97 -2.16 6.41
N VAL A 135 12.57 -1.46 7.37
CA VAL A 135 13.64 -0.49 7.11
C VAL A 135 14.87 -1.22 6.57
N ILE A 136 15.50 -0.64 5.56
CA ILE A 136 16.78 -1.11 5.02
C ILE A 136 17.81 0.01 5.12
N GLU A 137 19.00 -0.34 5.62
CA GLU A 137 20.16 0.55 5.76
C GLU A 137 20.87 0.80 4.41
#